data_AF-A0A7K7I8E5-F1
#
_entry.id   AF-A0A7K7I8E5-F1
#
_cell.length_a   1.000
_cell.length_b   1.000
_cell.length_c   1.000
_cell.angle_alpha   90.00
_cell.angle_beta   90.00
_cell.angle_gamma   90.00
#
_symmetry.space_group_name_H-M   'P 1'
#
loop_
_entity.id
_entity.type
_entity.pdbx_description
1 polymer ?
#
loop_
_entity_poly.entity_id
_entity_poly.type
_entity_poly.pdbx_seq_one_letter_code
_entity_poly.pdbx_strand_id
1 'polypeptide(L)'
;FRPAVVKQLRRGHELGVQFHGDRGVTFFEGGFLLGDPPAVVLDATPPAGALGVGTAVCARLDPAETLYRPGTVVEVSAKPPSYRVRFAPPPPAPPVWVPRSGLRLLRPPWPPQSGGEPTPPPPPSCGEDEEDE
;
A
#
# COMPACT_ATOMS: atom_id res chain seq x y z
N PHE A 1 4.37 -13.25 -0.93
CA PHE A 1 4.35 -12.34 -2.10
C PHE A 1 5.41 -12.78 -3.09
N ARG A 2 5.13 -12.67 -4.39
CA ARG A 2 6.05 -13.03 -5.49
C ARG A 2 6.27 -11.81 -6.39
N PRO A 3 7.48 -11.60 -6.93
CA PRO A 3 7.74 -10.48 -7.84
C PRO A 3 6.98 -10.66 -9.15
N ALA A 4 6.44 -9.55 -9.66
CA ALA A 4 5.75 -9.50 -10.95
C ALA A 4 5.95 -8.12 -11.60
N VAL A 5 5.83 -8.09 -12.93
CA VAL A 5 5.89 -6.85 -13.72
C VAL A 5 4.51 -6.52 -14.23
N VAL A 6 4.07 -5.27 -14.04
CA VAL A 6 2.81 -4.78 -14.63
C VAL A 6 2.96 -4.73 -16.15
N LYS A 7 2.05 -5.39 -16.87
CA LYS A 7 2.04 -5.45 -18.34
C LYS A 7 0.86 -4.73 -18.96
N GLN A 8 -0.30 -4.80 -18.34
CA GLN A 8 -1.54 -4.26 -18.93
C GLN A 8 -2.45 -3.69 -17.84
N LEU A 9 -3.10 -2.57 -18.13
CA LEU A 9 -4.26 -2.08 -17.37
C LEU A 9 -5.47 -2.16 -18.28
N ARG A 10 -6.51 -2.90 -17.90
CA ARG A 10 -7.77 -3.00 -18.66
C ARG A 10 -8.88 -2.25 -17.94
N ARG A 11 -9.71 -1.55 -18.72
CA ARG A 11 -10.95 -0.87 -18.27
C ARG A 11 -10.77 0.08 -17.07
N GLY A 12 -9.55 0.52 -16.80
CA GLY A 12 -9.19 1.40 -15.67
C GLY A 12 -9.13 0.73 -14.29
N HIS A 13 -9.44 -0.56 -14.15
CA HIS A 13 -9.54 -1.23 -12.85
C HIS A 13 -8.99 -2.66 -12.79
N GLU A 14 -8.63 -3.26 -13.93
CA GLU A 14 -8.05 -4.60 -13.98
C GLU A 14 -6.54 -4.52 -14.23
N LEU A 15 -5.75 -5.03 -13.29
CA LEU A 15 -4.29 -5.01 -13.36
C LEU A 15 -3.76 -6.36 -13.88
N GLY A 16 -3.22 -6.37 -15.09
CA GLY A 16 -2.50 -7.50 -15.68
C GLY A 16 -1.02 -7.47 -15.31
N VAL A 17 -0.57 -8.48 -14.57
CA VAL A 17 0.84 -8.65 -14.17
C VAL A 17 1.40 -9.97 -14.71
N GLN A 18 2.70 -9.98 -15.00
CA GLN A 18 3.43 -11.19 -15.38
C GLN A 18 4.42 -11.52 -14.28
N PHE A 19 4.30 -12.71 -13.68
CA PHE A 19 5.24 -13.19 -12.68
C PHE A 19 6.57 -13.59 -13.33
N HIS A 20 7.65 -13.51 -12.55
CA HIS A 20 8.95 -13.97 -13.01
C HIS A 20 8.92 -15.47 -13.34
N GLY A 21 9.29 -15.85 -14.56
CA GLY A 21 9.24 -17.23 -15.05
C GLY A 21 7.95 -17.63 -15.77
N ASP A 22 6.87 -16.85 -15.64
CA ASP A 22 5.60 -17.12 -16.31
C ASP A 22 5.60 -16.55 -17.74
N ARG A 23 4.98 -17.26 -18.69
CA ARG A 23 4.75 -16.75 -20.05
C ARG A 23 3.41 -15.99 -20.19
N GLY A 24 2.49 -16.22 -19.26
CA GLY A 24 1.15 -15.63 -19.28
C GLY A 24 1.04 -14.36 -18.43
N VAL A 25 0.03 -13.54 -18.74
CA VAL A 25 -0.37 -12.40 -17.90
C VAL A 25 -1.52 -12.85 -17.00
N THR A 26 -1.37 -12.66 -15.69
CA THR A 26 -2.43 -12.87 -14.69
C THR A 26 -3.14 -11.54 -14.44
N PHE A 27 -4.46 -11.54 -14.53
CA PHE A 27 -5.28 -10.35 -14.29
C PHE A 27 -5.85 -10.36 -12.87
N PHE A 28 -5.69 -9.24 -12.18
CA PHE A 28 -6.29 -8.98 -10.86
C PHE A 28 -7.40 -7.96 -11.02
N GLU A 29 -8.64 -8.37 -10.72
CA GLU A 29 -9.80 -7.51 -10.65
C GLU A 29 -9.87 -6.84 -9.27
N GLY A 30 -9.94 -5.50 -9.24
CA GLY A 30 -10.52 -4.72 -8.14
C GLY A 30 -10.32 -5.22 -6.69
N GLY A 31 -9.07 -5.35 -6.23
CA GLY A 31 -8.72 -5.70 -4.84
C GLY A 31 -8.38 -4.51 -3.95
N PHE A 32 -8.91 -3.32 -4.24
CA PHE A 32 -8.75 -2.12 -3.40
C PHE A 32 -9.83 -2.03 -2.29
N LEU A 33 -10.72 -3.01 -2.21
CA LEU A 33 -11.84 -3.02 -1.26
C LEU A 33 -11.32 -3.08 0.19
N LEU A 34 -11.91 -2.26 1.04
CA LEU A 34 -11.61 -2.17 2.48
C LEU A 34 -11.92 -3.51 3.16
N GLY A 35 -10.89 -4.28 3.52
CA GLY A 35 -11.04 -5.44 4.41
C GLY A 35 -10.04 -6.56 4.16
N ASP A 36 -9.76 -6.85 2.88
CA ASP A 36 -8.85 -7.93 2.51
C ASP A 36 -7.38 -7.48 2.47
N PRO A 37 -6.43 -8.42 2.67
CA PRO A 37 -5.02 -8.14 2.41
C PRO A 37 -4.83 -7.76 0.94
N PRO A 38 -3.97 -6.77 0.65
CA PRO A 38 -3.75 -6.29 -0.72
C PRO A 38 -3.28 -7.45 -1.62
N ALA A 39 -3.97 -7.66 -2.74
CA ALA A 39 -3.54 -8.64 -3.75
C ALA A 39 -2.22 -8.23 -4.41
N VAL A 40 -1.95 -6.92 -4.48
CA VAL A 40 -0.77 -6.35 -5.14
C VAL A 40 -0.16 -5.26 -4.24
N VAL A 41 1.16 -5.31 -4.11
CA VAL A 41 1.94 -4.34 -3.33
C VAL A 41 2.99 -3.72 -4.26
N LEU A 42 3.10 -2.39 -4.22
CA LEU A 42 4.11 -1.68 -5.01
C LEU A 42 5.51 -2.01 -4.51
N ASP A 43 6.46 -2.15 -5.45
CA ASP A 43 7.87 -2.32 -5.14
C ASP A 43 8.56 -0.98 -4.80
N ALA A 44 7.93 -0.22 -3.91
CA ALA A 44 8.43 1.06 -3.44
C ALA A 44 8.93 0.94 -2.00
N THR A 45 10.15 1.40 -1.76
CA THR A 45 10.65 1.50 -0.38
C THR A 45 9.86 2.59 0.35
N PRO A 46 9.24 2.27 1.49
CA PRO A 46 8.41 3.23 2.21
C PRO A 46 9.21 4.40 2.79
N PRO A 47 8.58 5.58 2.92
CA PRO A 47 9.15 6.71 3.64
C PRO A 47 9.23 6.39 5.14
N ALA A 48 10.25 6.91 5.83
CA ALA A 48 10.47 6.62 7.25
C ALA A 48 9.27 7.01 8.13
N GLY A 49 8.60 8.13 7.83
CA GLY A 49 7.42 8.60 8.57
C GLY A 49 6.18 7.71 8.42
N ALA A 50 6.14 6.78 7.46
CA ALA A 50 5.04 5.82 7.31
C ALA A 50 5.28 4.49 8.06
N LEU A 51 6.45 4.33 8.69
CA LEU A 51 6.81 3.11 9.41
C LEU A 51 6.89 3.37 10.92
N GLY A 52 5.98 2.75 11.67
CA GLY A 52 5.96 2.76 13.13
C GLY A 52 5.58 1.41 13.71
N VAL A 53 5.61 1.28 15.03
CA VAL A 53 5.09 0.09 15.71
C VAL A 53 3.60 -0.06 15.39
N GLY A 54 3.18 -1.28 15.06
CA GLY A 54 1.82 -1.59 14.62
C GLY A 54 1.57 -1.47 13.12
N THR A 55 2.50 -0.87 12.35
CA THR A 55 2.34 -0.76 10.89
C THR A 55 2.36 -2.15 10.24
N ALA A 56 1.34 -2.45 9.44
CA ALA A 56 1.26 -3.66 8.64
C ALA A 56 2.11 -3.53 7.37
N VAL A 57 3.09 -4.42 7.23
CA VAL A 57 4.11 -4.37 6.19
C VAL A 57 4.27 -5.72 5.51
N CYS A 58 4.89 -5.68 4.35
CA CYS A 58 5.43 -6.83 3.67
C CYS A 58 6.95 -6.77 3.81
N ALA A 59 7.55 -7.75 4.48
CA ALA A 59 8.98 -7.77 4.77
C ALA A 59 9.68 -8.90 4.02
N ARG A 60 10.87 -8.59 3.51
CA ARG A 60 11.76 -9.55 2.86
C ARG A 60 12.39 -10.47 3.91
N LEU A 61 12.29 -11.78 3.71
CA LEU A 61 12.81 -12.78 4.66
C LEU A 61 14.33 -12.92 4.55
N ASP A 62 14.85 -13.01 3.33
CA ASP A 62 16.27 -13.17 3.07
C ASP A 62 16.74 -12.05 2.12
N PRO A 63 17.84 -11.35 2.42
CA PRO A 63 18.44 -10.40 1.48
C PRO A 63 18.77 -10.97 0.09
N ALA A 64 19.11 -12.26 0.01
CA ALA A 64 19.46 -12.98 -1.21
C ALA A 64 18.23 -13.48 -1.99
N GLU A 65 17.07 -13.63 -1.33
CA GLU A 65 15.84 -14.07 -1.97
C GLU A 65 14.86 -12.91 -2.17
N THR A 66 14.12 -12.89 -3.29
CA THR A 66 13.01 -11.95 -3.49
C THR A 66 11.72 -12.45 -2.84
N LEU A 67 11.82 -13.08 -1.66
CA LEU A 67 10.70 -13.66 -0.97
C LEU A 67 10.21 -12.76 0.16
N TYR A 68 8.96 -12.35 0.04
CA TYR A 68 8.33 -11.35 0.89
C TYR A 68 7.13 -11.95 1.63
N ARG A 69 6.99 -11.66 2.93
CA ARG A 69 5.89 -12.13 3.77
C ARG A 69 5.19 -10.98 4.50
N PRO A 70 3.86 -11.08 4.71
CA PRO A 70 3.14 -10.15 5.55
C PRO A 70 3.63 -10.21 7.00
N GLY A 71 3.69 -9.06 7.65
CA GLY A 71 4.01 -8.95 9.06
C GLY A 71 3.65 -7.59 9.64
N THR A 72 3.93 -7.42 10.93
CA THR A 72 3.69 -6.19 11.67
C THR A 72 4.98 -5.73 12.31
N VAL A 73 5.29 -4.44 12.19
CA VAL A 73 6.41 -3.83 12.89
C VAL A 73 6.12 -3.83 14.39
N VAL A 74 7.00 -4.41 15.20
CA VAL A 74 6.89 -4.45 16.66
C VAL A 74 7.89 -3.53 17.35
N GLU A 75 8.97 -3.14 16.67
CA GLU A 75 10.03 -2.31 17.23
C GLU A 75 10.72 -1.51 16.11
N VAL A 76 11.23 -0.32 16.42
CA VAL A 76 11.96 0.54 15.48
C VAL A 76 13.27 0.99 16.12
N SER A 77 14.37 0.77 15.42
CA SER A 77 15.69 1.29 15.78
C SER A 77 16.08 2.42 14.83
N ALA A 78 16.56 3.53 15.39
CA ALA A 78 16.91 4.73 14.62
C ALA A 78 18.36 4.73 14.10
N LYS A 79 19.26 3.87 14.63
CA LYS A 79 20.70 3.92 14.35
C LYS A 79 21.31 2.51 14.24
N PRO A 80 21.42 1.92 13.03
CA PRO A 80 20.84 2.38 11.76
C PRO A 80 19.33 2.12 11.67
N PRO A 81 18.59 2.83 10.80
CA PRO A 81 17.14 2.65 10.61
C PRO A 81 16.77 1.19 10.29
N SER A 82 16.25 0.48 11.30
CA SER A 82 15.90 -0.94 11.24
C SER A 82 14.58 -1.18 11.94
N TYR A 83 13.83 -2.16 11.46
CA TYR A 83 12.48 -2.43 11.94
C TYR A 83 12.36 -3.89 12.30
N ARG A 84 11.89 -4.18 13.50
CA ARG A 84 11.67 -5.54 13.95
C ARG A 84 10.27 -5.96 13.52
N VAL A 85 10.17 -7.01 12.72
CA VAL A 85 8.91 -7.46 12.11
C VAL A 85 8.51 -8.83 12.65
N ARG A 86 7.25 -8.94 13.06
CA ARG A 86 6.59 -10.20 13.40
C ARG A 86 5.74 -10.66 12.21
N PHE A 87 6.07 -11.80 11.61
CA PHE A 87 5.39 -12.33 10.42
C PHE A 87 4.05 -13.02 10.75
N ALA A 88 3.14 -13.05 9.77
CA ALA A 88 1.81 -13.69 9.86
C ALA A 88 1.62 -14.83 8.81
N PRO A 89 0.84 -15.89 9.10
CA PRO A 89 0.43 -16.34 10.43
C PRO A 89 1.69 -16.68 11.24
N PRO A 90 1.71 -16.40 12.56
CA PRO A 90 2.94 -16.49 13.34
C PRO A 90 3.44 -17.94 13.33
N PRO A 91 4.62 -18.22 12.73
CA PRO A 91 5.40 -19.35 13.22
C PRO A 91 5.83 -19.02 14.66
N PRO A 92 6.25 -20.00 15.48
CA PRO A 92 6.88 -19.76 16.79
C PRO A 92 8.25 -19.03 16.69
N ALA A 93 8.58 -18.44 15.54
CA ALA A 93 9.84 -17.79 15.27
C ALA A 93 9.89 -16.37 15.90
N PRO A 94 11.05 -15.95 16.42
CA PRO A 94 11.22 -14.61 16.96
C PRO A 94 11.07 -13.54 15.87
N PRO A 95 10.61 -12.33 16.22
CA PRO A 95 10.60 -11.19 15.30
C PRO A 95 12.00 -10.86 14.76
N VAL A 96 12.08 -10.58 13.46
CA VAL A 96 13.35 -10.39 12.72
C VAL A 96 13.60 -8.91 12.45
N TRP A 97 14.85 -8.47 12.57
CA TRP A 97 15.26 -7.13 12.17
C TRP A 97 15.44 -7.04 10.66
N VAL A 98 14.75 -6.08 10.04
CA VAL A 98 14.75 -5.86 8.60
C VAL A 98 15.10 -4.39 8.32
N PRO A 99 16.02 -4.10 7.38
CA PRO A 99 16.31 -2.74 6.97
C PRO A 99 15.12 -2.15 6.20
N ARG A 100 15.00 -0.82 6.16
CA ARG A 100 13.93 -0.12 5.43
C ARG A 100 13.78 -0.58 3.97
N SER A 101 14.89 -0.84 3.28
CA SER A 101 14.92 -1.32 1.88
C SER A 101 14.25 -2.68 1.69
N GLY A 102 14.12 -3.48 2.75
CA GLY A 102 13.45 -4.78 2.73
C GLY A 102 11.96 -4.72 3.07
N LEU A 103 11.39 -3.53 3.28
CA LEU A 103 9.98 -3.35 3.64
C LEU A 103 9.18 -2.77 2.47
N ARG A 104 7.92 -3.21 2.34
CA ARG A 104 6.90 -2.59 1.47
C ARG A 104 5.63 -2.39 2.29
N LEU A 105 4.89 -1.31 2.04
CA LEU A 105 3.62 -1.10 2.75
C LEU A 105 2.52 -1.94 2.12
N LEU A 106 1.72 -2.60 2.95
CA LEU A 106 0.53 -3.32 2.48
C LEU A 106 -0.58 -2.36 2.04
N ARG A 107 -0.60 -1.15 2.57
CA ARG A 107 -1.53 -0.11 2.16
C ARG A 107 -0.77 1.14 1.80
N PRO A 108 -1.22 1.87 0.77
CA PRO A 108 -0.61 3.14 0.48
C PRO A 108 -0.68 4.07 1.70
N PRO A 109 0.34 4.92 1.92
CA PRO A 109 0.37 5.87 3.02
C PRO A 109 -0.51 7.11 2.77
N TRP A 110 -1.06 7.27 1.56
CA TRP A 110 -2.02 8.34 1.29
C TRP A 110 -3.36 8.04 1.97
N PRO A 111 -4.09 9.08 2.42
CA PRO A 111 -5.45 8.89 2.91
C PRO A 111 -6.24 8.10 1.86
N PRO A 112 -7.23 7.27 2.27
CA PRO A 112 -8.16 6.71 1.31
C PRO A 112 -8.67 7.88 0.49
N GLN A 113 -8.55 7.82 -0.85
CA GLN A 113 -9.27 8.78 -1.67
C GLN A 113 -10.73 8.57 -1.31
N SER A 114 -11.26 9.43 -0.44
CA SER A 114 -12.69 9.61 -0.27
C SER A 114 -13.20 9.77 -1.70
N GLY A 115 -13.96 8.79 -2.18
CA GLY A 115 -14.60 8.87 -3.48
C GLY A 115 -15.25 10.24 -3.57
N GLY A 116 -14.93 10.99 -4.64
CA GLY A 116 -15.22 12.41 -4.74
C GLY A 116 -16.60 12.73 -4.20
N GLU A 117 -16.64 13.41 -3.05
CA GLU A 117 -17.85 14.09 -2.66
C GLU A 117 -18.00 15.23 -3.66
N PRO A 118 -19.04 15.26 -4.50
CA PRO A 118 -19.28 16.42 -5.34
C PRO A 118 -19.49 17.57 -4.37
N THR A 119 -18.57 18.53 -4.37
CA THR A 119 -18.75 19.80 -3.66
C THR A 119 -20.13 20.32 -4.04
N PRO A 120 -21.06 20.50 -3.08
CA PRO A 120 -22.36 21.05 -3.41
C PRO A 120 -22.12 22.42 -4.07
N PRO A 121 -22.81 22.74 -5.17
CA PRO A 121 -22.69 24.05 -5.78
C PRO A 121 -23.00 25.12 -4.73
N PRO A 122 -22.29 26.26 -4.76
CA PRO A 122 -22.56 27.35 -3.83
C PRO A 122 -24.05 27.74 -3.90
N PRO A 123 -24.67 28.11 -2.77
CA PRO A 123 -26.08 28.47 -2.76
C PRO A 123 -26.33 29.64 -3.73
N PRO A 124 -27.51 29.70 -4.38
CA PRO A 124 -27.89 30.85 -5.18
C PRO A 124 -27.90 32.08 -4.26
N SER A 125 -27.17 33.13 -4.66
CA SER A 125 -27.20 34.43 -3.98
C SER A 125 -28.63 34.96 -4.03
N CYS A 126 -29.33 34.94 -2.90
CA CYS A 126 -30.61 35.61 -2.72
C CYS A 126 -30.37 37.05 -2.23
N GLY A 127 -30.96 38.02 -2.93
CA GLY A 127 -31.06 39.44 -2.56
C GLY A 127 -29.78 40.24 -2.85
N GLU A 128 -29.83 41.50 -3.24
CA GLU A 128 -30.84 42.53 -2.94
C GLU A 128 -31.06 43.46 -4.15
N ASP A 129 -32.32 43.81 -4.39
CA ASP A 129 -32.74 45.00 -5.11
C ASP A 129 -32.10 46.24 -4.46
N GLU A 130 -31.56 47.17 -5.25
CA GLU A 130 -31.62 48.60 -4.92
C GLU A 130 -31.52 49.46 -6.18
N GLU A 131 -32.43 50.43 -6.22
CA GLU A 131 -32.80 51.37 -7.27
C GLU A 131 -31.80 52.53 -7.45
N ASP A 132 -32.10 53.38 -8.46
CA ASP A 132 -31.58 54.73 -8.75
C ASP A 132 -30.17 54.77 -9.40
N GLU A 133 -29.98 55.30 -10.61
CA GLU A 133 -30.38 56.63 -11.15
C GLU A 133 -30.49 56.63 -12.69
#